data_AF-A0AAN7F1X4-F1
#
_entry.id   AF-A0AAN7F1X4-F1
#
_cell.length_a   1.000
_cell.length_b   1.000
_cell.length_c   1.000
_cell.angle_alpha   90.00
_cell.angle_beta   90.00
_cell.angle_gamma   90.00
#
_symmetry.space_group_name_H-M   'P 1'
#
loop_
_entity.id
_entity.type
_entity.pdbx_description
1 polymer ?
#
loop_
_entity_poly.entity_id
_entity_poly.type
_entity_poly.pdbx_seq_one_letter_code
_entity_poly.pdbx_strand_id
1 'polypeptide(L)' 'MATLCTTPKRRESQIPVVLVCPPPPKKKSASGMKRDPPKNGYFQPPDLDAIFTMPPRREAWAS' A
#
# COMPACT_ATOMS: atom_id res chain seq x y z
N MET A 1 32.18 10.54 -32.02
CA MET A 1 31.66 11.92 -31.90
C MET A 1 30.47 11.88 -30.96
N ALA A 2 30.65 12.28 -29.69
CA ALA A 2 29.54 12.31 -28.75
C ALA A 2 28.62 13.47 -29.10
N THR A 3 27.39 13.16 -29.49
CA THR A 3 26.37 14.15 -29.81
C THR A 3 26.05 14.98 -28.57
N LEU A 4 26.14 16.29 -28.72
CA LEU A 4 25.79 17.27 -27.69
C LEU A 4 24.38 16.99 -27.17
N CYS A 5 24.22 17.03 -25.85
CA CYS A 5 22.92 16.86 -25.17
C CYS A 5 21.85 17.76 -25.80
N THR A 6 20.75 17.17 -26.28
CA THR A 6 19.65 17.84 -27.01
C THR A 6 18.69 18.60 -26.09
N THR A 7 18.94 18.63 -24.78
CA THR A 7 18.06 19.29 -23.81
C THR A 7 17.94 20.78 -24.13
N PRO A 8 16.72 21.31 -24.34
CA PRO A 8 16.50 22.74 -24.56
C PRO A 8 17.01 23.57 -23.38
N LYS A 9 17.95 24.48 -23.64
CA LYS A 9 18.57 25.34 -22.61
C LYS A 9 17.87 26.69 -22.45
N ARG A 10 16.86 26.99 -23.28
CA ARG A 10 16.05 28.22 -23.17
C ARG A 10 15.31 28.24 -21.84
N ARG A 11 15.25 29.39 -21.16
CA ARG A 11 14.69 29.48 -19.80
C ARG A 11 13.22 29.06 -19.75
N GLU A 12 12.48 29.32 -20.81
CA GLU A 12 11.05 28.99 -20.93
C GLU A 12 10.81 27.48 -21.04
N SER A 13 11.83 26.71 -21.45
CA SER A 13 11.78 25.26 -21.59
C SER A 13 12.38 24.51 -20.39
N GLN A 14 12.99 25.24 -19.44
CA GLN A 14 13.55 24.64 -18.24
C GLN A 14 12.46 24.42 -17.20
N ILE A 15 12.49 23.26 -16.55
CA ILE A 15 11.64 23.01 -15.39
C ILE A 15 12.09 23.99 -14.28
N PRO A 16 11.18 24.78 -13.69
CA PRO A 16 11.52 25.65 -12.58
C PRO A 16 12.16 24.85 -11.44
N VAL A 17 13.41 25.15 -11.11
CA VAL A 17 14.17 24.50 -10.03
C VAL A 17 13.56 24.80 -8.66
N VAL A 18 12.81 25.90 -8.54
CA VAL A 18 12.25 26.39 -7.29
C VAL A 18 10.83 25.88 -7.11
N LEU A 19 10.69 24.58 -6.85
CA LEU A 19 9.53 24.07 -6.14
C LEU A 19 9.96 23.87 -4.69
N VAL A 20 9.90 24.94 -3.89
CA VAL A 20 10.05 24.78 -2.44
C VAL A 20 8.92 23.87 -2.01
N CYS A 21 9.27 22.66 -1.57
CA CYS A 21 8.29 21.71 -1.05
C CYS A 21 7.50 22.41 0.06
N PRO A 22 6.17 22.28 0.10
CA PRO A 22 5.42 22.80 1.23
C PRO A 22 5.95 22.18 2.52
N PRO A 23 5.88 22.91 3.65
CA PRO A 23 6.29 22.36 4.93
C PRO A 23 5.52 21.06 5.22
N PRO A 24 6.13 20.11 5.94
CA PRO A 24 5.49 18.84 6.24
C PRO A 24 4.18 19.06 7.02
N PRO A 25 3.16 18.21 6.78
CA PRO A 25 1.90 18.30 7.52
C PRO A 25 2.16 18.12 9.03
N LYS A 26 1.55 18.99 9.85
CA LYS A 26 1.66 18.90 11.30
C LYS A 26 0.89 17.68 11.80
N LYS A 27 1.55 16.81 12.57
CA LYS A 27 0.90 15.70 13.26
C LYS A 27 -0.13 16.27 14.24
N LYS A 28 -1.38 15.84 14.13
CA LYS A 28 -2.43 16.16 15.13
C LYS A 28 -2.09 15.45 16.43
N SER A 29 -2.33 16.09 17.58
CA SER A 29 -2.28 15.40 18.86
C SER A 29 -3.31 14.28 18.86
N ALA A 30 -2.96 13.13 19.44
CA ALA A 30 -3.92 12.04 19.60
C ALA A 30 -4.96 12.45 20.65
N SER A 31 -5.99 13.18 20.22
CA SER A 31 -7.14 13.54 21.04
C SER A 31 -8.11 12.36 21.05
N GLY A 32 -7.80 11.34 21.84
CA GLY A 32 -8.67 10.20 22.04
C GLY A 32 -8.29 9.50 23.34
N MET A 33 -9.26 9.33 24.24
CA MET A 33 -9.09 8.43 25.39
C MET A 33 -8.70 7.07 24.81
N LYS A 34 -7.60 6.48 25.30
CA LYS A 34 -7.25 5.10 24.94
C LYS A 34 -8.46 4.24 25.29
N ARG A 35 -9.16 3.74 24.26
CA ARG A 35 -10.27 2.82 24.47
C ARG A 35 -9.68 1.46 24.78
N ASP A 36 -10.25 0.78 25.77
CA ASP A 36 -9.91 -0.61 26.02
C ASP A 36 -10.16 -1.46 24.77
N PRO A 37 -9.34 -2.49 24.52
CA PRO A 37 -9.61 -3.46 23.47
C PRO A 37 -11.00 -4.09 23.61
N PRO A 38 -11.64 -4.49 22.49
CA PRO A 38 -12.85 -5.28 22.53
C PRO A 38 -12.65 -6.56 23.34
N LYS A 39 -13.64 -6.91 24.16
CA LYS A 39 -13.60 -8.12 25.01
C LYS A 39 -13.35 -9.42 24.22
N ASN A 40 -13.77 -9.44 22.96
CA ASN A 40 -13.74 -10.64 22.12
C ASN A 40 -12.57 -10.61 21.12
N GLY A 41 -11.59 -9.73 21.34
CA GLY A 41 -10.52 -9.48 20.39
C GLY A 41 -10.97 -8.63 19.20
N TYR A 42 -10.00 -8.11 18.45
CA TYR A 42 -10.24 -7.34 17.23
C TYR A 42 -10.52 -8.22 16.01
N PHE A 43 -9.97 -9.43 16.03
CA PHE A 43 -10.08 -10.39 14.95
C PHE A 43 -10.70 -11.67 15.51
N GLN A 44 -11.77 -12.12 14.86
CA GLN A 44 -12.44 -13.37 15.15
C GLN A 44 -12.21 -14.27 13.93
N PRO A 45 -11.11 -15.05 13.88
CA PRO A 45 -10.87 -15.92 12.76
C PRO A 45 -12.00 -16.95 12.63
N PRO A 46 -12.39 -17.31 11.41
CA PRO A 46 -13.20 -18.50 11.19
C PRO A 46 -12.45 -19.74 11.66
N ASP A 47 -13.20 -20.81 11.95
CA ASP A 47 -12.61 -22.11 12.24
C ASP A 47 -11.81 -22.62 11.03
N LEU A 48 -10.54 -22.94 11.24
CA LEU A 48 -9.63 -23.39 10.18
C LEU A 48 -10.04 -24.78 9.68
N ASP A 49 -10.51 -25.66 10.56
CA ASP A 49 -10.91 -27.02 10.16
C ASP A 49 -12.11 -26.96 9.20
N ALA A 50 -13.05 -26.04 9.42
CA ALA A 50 -14.14 -25.78 8.49
C ALA A 50 -13.67 -25.27 7.12
N ILE A 51 -12.53 -24.58 7.04
CA ILE A 51 -11.96 -24.06 5.78
C ILE A 51 -11.26 -25.17 4.99
N PHE A 52 -10.56 -26.08 5.68
CA PHE A 52 -9.74 -27.11 5.04
C PHE A 52 -10.45 -28.46 4.87
N THR A 53 -11.65 -28.61 5.43
CA THR A 53 -12.48 -29.80 5.21
C THR A 53 -13.08 -29.78 3.80
N MET A 54 -12.32 -30.28 2.84
CA MET A 54 -12.82 -30.58 1.49
C MET A 54 -13.23 -32.06 1.40
N PRO A 55 -14.44 -32.39 0.92
CA PRO A 55 -14.79 -33.77 0.66
C PRO A 55 -13.85 -34.36 -0.42
N PRO A 56 -13.48 -35.65 -0.34
CA PRO A 56 -12.64 -36.29 -1.34
C PRO A 56 -13.26 -36.08 -2.72
N ARG A 57 -12.52 -35.43 -3.64
CA ARG A 57 -12.97 -35.31 -5.02
C ARG A 57 -12.82 -36.69 -5.66
N ARG A 58 -13.89 -37.24 -6.23
CA ARG A 58 -13.78 -38.44 -7.07
C ARG A 58 -12.99 -38.06 -8.31
N GLU A 59 -11.74 -38.52 -8.39
CA GLU A 59 -10.98 -38.46 -9.63
C GLU A 59 -11.49 -39.56 -10.55
N ALA A 60 -12.00 -39.15 -11.72
CA ALA A 60 -12.19 -40.08 -12.83
C ALA A 60 -10.81 -40.25 -13.48
N TRP A 61 -10.12 -41.32 -13.11
CA TRP A 61 -8.94 -41.77 -13.86
C TRP A 61 -9.44 -42.31 -15.20
N ALA A 62 -8.94 -41.76 -16.30
CA ALA A 62 -9.12 -42.33 -17.62
C ALA A 62 -8.01 -43.36 -17.84
N SER A 63 -8.39 -44.62 -18.09
CA SER A 63 -7.51 -45.64 -18.68
C SER A 63 -7.69 -45.67 -20.19
#